data_AF-A0A9E3I930-F1
#
_entry.id   AF-A0A9E3I930-F1
#
_cell.length_a   1.000
_cell.length_b   1.000
_cell.length_c   1.000
_cell.angle_alpha   90.00
_cell.angle_beta   90.00
_cell.angle_gamma   90.00
#
_symmetry.space_group_name_H-M   'P 1'
#
loop_
_entity.id
_entity.type
_entity.pdbx_description
1 polymer ?
#
loop_
_entity_poly.entity_id
_entity_poly.type
_entity_poly.pdbx_seq_one_letter_code
_entity_poly.pdbx_strand_id
1 'polypeptide(L)'
;MASIFIMSGSRKGDYYPLGQRTNVIGRDEALLIQILDEHVSRKHMQILFDKNKGQHFAFDMKSKHGVFVNGRKITDETLLKDGDQILIGQTTLLFSEKDFDDRESALSHFKKVGERMRPTIID
;
A
#
# COMPACT_ATOMS: atom_id res chain seq x y z
N MET A 1 -3.75 2.42 -14.21
CA MET A 1 -2.52 2.79 -13.51
C MET A 1 -2.56 2.18 -12.13
N ALA A 2 -1.43 1.71 -11.58
CA ALA A 2 -1.43 1.05 -10.28
C ALA A 2 -1.91 1.95 -9.15
N SER A 3 -2.33 1.33 -8.05
CA SER A 3 -2.98 2.00 -6.93
C SER A 3 -2.74 1.31 -5.59
N ILE A 4 -3.03 2.03 -4.51
CA ILE A 4 -3.06 1.47 -3.15
C ILE A 4 -4.40 1.74 -2.45
N PHE A 5 -4.78 0.79 -1.60
CA PHE A 5 -5.98 0.84 -0.78
C PHE A 5 -5.62 0.75 0.69
N ILE A 6 -6.21 1.61 1.51
CA ILE A 6 -6.00 1.57 2.95
C ILE A 6 -6.96 0.54 3.56
N MET A 7 -6.44 -0.56 4.07
CA MET A 7 -7.23 -1.70 4.57
C MET A 7 -7.50 -1.61 6.08
N SER A 8 -6.67 -0.89 6.83
CA SER A 8 -6.81 -0.69 8.29
C SER A 8 -6.41 0.72 8.71
N GLY A 9 -6.60 1.05 9.98
CA GLY A 9 -6.31 2.37 10.53
C GLY A 9 -7.40 3.41 10.28
N SER A 10 -7.10 4.65 10.67
CA SER A 10 -8.03 5.80 10.64
C SER A 10 -8.52 6.18 9.25
N ARG A 11 -7.77 5.78 8.21
CA ARG A 11 -8.03 6.10 6.80
C ARG A 11 -8.54 4.91 5.99
N LYS A 12 -9.03 3.86 6.67
CA LYS A 12 -9.56 2.66 6.03
C LYS A 12 -10.62 3.00 4.98
N GLY A 13 -10.48 2.41 3.79
CA GLY A 13 -11.38 2.64 2.65
C GLY A 13 -10.96 3.80 1.74
N ASP A 14 -9.86 4.48 2.05
CA ASP A 14 -9.24 5.44 1.15
C ASP A 14 -8.43 4.73 0.06
N TYR A 15 -8.31 5.41 -1.08
CA TYR A 15 -7.70 4.92 -2.31
C TYR A 15 -6.76 5.98 -2.89
N TYR A 16 -5.63 5.54 -3.42
CA TYR A 16 -4.64 6.41 -4.05
C TYR A 16 -4.13 5.84 -5.38
N PRO A 17 -4.35 6.53 -6.51
CA PRO A 17 -3.67 6.20 -7.75
C PRO A 17 -2.19 6.58 -7.66
N LEU A 18 -1.30 5.63 -7.97
CA LEU A 18 0.15 5.82 -7.91
C LEU A 18 0.70 6.46 -9.18
N GLY A 19 0.12 6.15 -10.33
CA GLY A 19 0.62 6.57 -11.64
C GLY A 19 2.04 6.09 -11.93
N GLN A 20 2.69 6.74 -12.90
CA GLN A 20 4.06 6.45 -13.36
C GLN A 20 5.09 7.37 -12.70
N ARG A 21 5.08 7.43 -11.37
CA ARG A 21 5.95 8.31 -10.57
C ARG A 21 6.34 7.67 -9.25
N THR A 22 7.28 8.30 -8.55
CA THR A 22 7.58 7.99 -7.15
C THR A 22 6.49 8.56 -6.25
N ASN A 23 5.97 7.74 -5.34
CA ASN A 23 5.04 8.15 -4.30
C ASN A 23 5.68 7.90 -2.95
N VAL A 24 5.80 8.93 -2.12
CA VAL A 24 6.30 8.83 -0.74
C VAL A 24 5.10 8.72 0.19
N ILE A 25 5.15 7.74 1.08
CA ILE A 25 4.08 7.39 2.01
C ILE A 25 4.62 7.51 3.43
N GLY A 26 3.86 8.15 4.31
CA GLY A 26 4.27 8.37 5.68
C GLY A 26 3.28 9.24 6.46
N ARG A 27 3.61 9.58 7.70
CA ARG A 27 2.73 10.37 8.58
C ARG A 27 2.81 11.87 8.36
N ASP A 28 3.84 12.34 7.66
CA ASP A 28 4.04 13.77 7.39
C ASP A 28 2.86 14.34 6.61
N GLU A 29 2.32 15.47 7.08
CA GLU A 29 1.14 16.14 6.50
C GLU A 29 1.41 16.75 5.12
N ALA A 30 2.67 16.98 4.78
CA ALA A 30 3.05 17.46 3.47
C ALA A 30 2.98 16.37 2.38
N LEU A 31 2.73 15.11 2.74
CA LEU A 31 2.67 13.99 1.78
C LEU A 31 1.28 13.82 1.19
N LEU A 32 1.22 13.59 -0.13
CA LEU A 32 -0.01 13.27 -0.84
C LEU A 32 -0.70 12.01 -0.28
N ILE A 33 0.09 11.03 0.15
CA ILE A 33 -0.38 9.79 0.77
C ILE A 33 0.01 9.81 2.24
N GLN A 34 -0.75 10.59 3.03
CA GLN A 34 -0.58 10.67 4.47
C GLN A 34 -1.28 9.51 5.18
N ILE A 35 -0.55 8.85 6.08
CA ILE A 35 -1.03 7.78 6.95
C ILE A 35 -0.98 8.25 8.41
N LEU A 36 -2.14 8.44 9.02
CA LEU A 36 -2.29 8.93 10.39
C LEU A 36 -2.15 7.77 11.40
N ASP A 37 -0.91 7.35 11.60
CA ASP A 37 -0.50 6.27 12.49
C ASP A 37 0.81 6.63 13.20
N GLU A 38 0.83 6.65 14.53
CA GLU A 38 1.98 7.08 15.32
C GLU A 38 3.25 6.23 15.10
N HIS A 39 3.10 4.96 14.71
CA HIS A 39 4.18 4.04 14.38
C HIS A 39 4.70 4.24 12.95
N VAL A 40 3.99 5.02 12.14
CA VAL A 40 4.45 5.43 10.82
C VAL A 40 5.37 6.65 10.96
N SER A 41 6.50 6.56 10.27
CA SER A 41 7.54 7.59 10.22
C SER A 41 7.08 8.72 9.30
N ARG A 42 7.61 9.93 9.49
CA ARG A 42 7.24 11.10 8.66
C ARG A 42 7.32 10.78 7.16
N LYS A 43 8.45 10.23 6.72
CA LYS A 43 8.63 9.56 5.42
C LYS A 43 9.00 8.12 5.74
N HIS A 44 8.08 7.17 5.52
CA HIS A 44 8.24 5.80 6.00
C HIS A 44 8.64 4.86 4.88
N MET A 45 7.97 4.95 3.74
CA MET A 45 8.29 4.16 2.57
C MET A 45 8.10 4.98 1.30
N GLN A 46 8.62 4.47 0.20
CA GLN A 46 8.26 4.94 -1.13
C GLN A 46 7.84 3.77 -2.02
N ILE A 47 6.94 4.06 -2.95
CA ILE A 47 6.64 3.21 -4.10
C ILE A 47 7.15 3.92 -5.34
N LEU A 48 8.17 3.35 -5.97
CA LEU A 48 8.80 3.85 -7.18
C LEU A 48 8.19 3.16 -8.41
N PHE A 49 7.97 3.89 -9.49
CA PHE A 49 7.73 3.30 -10.80
C PHE A 49 9.02 3.26 -11.62
N ASP A 50 9.50 2.06 -11.94
CA ASP A 50 10.63 1.84 -12.85
C ASP A 50 10.11 1.90 -14.29
N LYS A 51 10.46 2.97 -15.01
CA LYS A 51 10.04 3.19 -16.40
C LYS A 51 10.61 2.17 -17.38
N ASN A 52 11.79 1.60 -17.09
CA ASN A 52 12.43 0.63 -17.98
C ASN A 52 11.74 -0.74 -17.87
N LYS A 53 11.29 -1.08 -16.67
CA LYS A 53 10.59 -2.36 -16.40
C LYS A 53 9.06 -2.26 -16.51
N GLY A 54 8.51 -1.05 -16.43
CA GLY A 54 7.06 -0.84 -16.35
C GLY A 54 6.45 -1.37 -15.05
N GLN A 55 7.22 -1.39 -13.96
CA GLN A 55 6.88 -2.06 -12.70
C GLN A 55 7.00 -1.13 -11.49
N HIS A 56 6.25 -1.43 -10.44
CA HIS A 56 6.33 -0.71 -9.17
C HIS A 56 7.16 -1.47 -8.13
N PHE A 57 7.98 -0.75 -7.40
CA PHE A 57 8.84 -1.31 -6.35
C PHE A 57 8.61 -0.57 -5.03
N ALA A 58 8.55 -1.32 -3.93
CA ALA A 58 8.53 -0.78 -2.58
C ALA A 58 9.94 -0.64 -2.02
N PHE A 59 10.16 0.44 -1.27
CA PHE A 59 11.42 0.71 -0.59
C PHE A 59 11.17 1.32 0.79
N ASP A 60 11.82 0.78 1.82
CA ASP A 60 11.80 1.31 3.18
C ASP A 60 12.73 2.53 3.29
N MET A 61 12.19 3.69 3.69
CA MET A 61 12.95 4.94 3.81
C MET A 61 13.64 5.07 5.17
N LYS A 62 14.28 3.99 5.64
CA LYS A 62 14.89 3.88 6.98
C LYS A 62 13.87 4.17 8.08
N SER A 63 12.68 3.62 7.93
CA SER A 63 11.62 3.77 8.92
C SER A 63 11.98 3.14 10.26
N LYS A 64 11.38 3.65 11.34
CA LYS A 64 11.62 3.12 12.70
C LYS A 64 11.10 1.69 12.88
N HIS A 65 9.95 1.38 12.29
CA HIS A 65 9.25 0.10 12.50
C HIS A 65 9.39 -0.86 11.31
N GLY A 66 9.96 -0.40 10.18
CA GLY A 66 10.14 -1.21 8.98
C GLY A 66 8.91 -1.26 8.09
N VAL A 67 9.14 -1.68 6.85
CA VAL A 67 8.09 -2.01 5.87
C VAL A 67 8.01 -3.52 5.73
N PHE A 68 6.80 -4.08 5.73
CA PHE A 68 6.59 -5.51 5.50
C PHE A 68 5.71 -5.71 4.28
N VAL A 69 6.12 -6.58 3.36
CA VAL A 69 5.33 -7.00 2.20
C VAL A 69 4.95 -8.47 2.41
N ASN A 70 3.64 -8.76 2.44
CA ASN A 70 3.09 -10.09 2.71
C ASN A 70 3.68 -10.75 3.97
N GLY A 71 3.77 -9.96 5.05
CA GLY A 71 4.30 -10.40 6.35
C GLY A 71 5.82 -10.53 6.42
N ARG A 72 6.56 -10.26 5.34
CA ARG A 72 8.03 -10.30 5.32
C ARG A 72 8.60 -8.89 5.33
N LYS A 73 9.49 -8.60 6.28
CA LYS A 73 10.19 -7.32 6.33
C LYS A 73 11.09 -7.19 5.10
N ILE A 74 10.96 -6.08 4.38
CA ILE A 74 11.83 -5.78 3.25
C ILE A 74 13.05 -4.99 3.73
N THR A 75 14.23 -5.31 3.20
CA THR A 75 15.49 -4.60 3.47
C THR A 75 16.00 -3.85 2.26
N ASP A 76 15.59 -4.29 1.08
CA ASP A 76 16.01 -3.80 -0.22
C ASP A 76 14.79 -3.51 -1.10
N GLU A 77 15.05 -2.94 -2.27
CA GLU A 77 14.02 -2.72 -3.28
C GLU A 77 13.27 -4.03 -3.58
N THR A 78 11.95 -4.00 -3.43
CA THR A 78 11.09 -5.18 -3.57
C THR A 78 10.02 -4.93 -4.63
N LEU A 79 9.97 -5.78 -5.65
CA LEU A 79 8.94 -5.74 -6.69
C LEU A 79 7.55 -5.98 -6.06
N LEU A 80 6.62 -5.08 -6.33
CA LEU A 80 5.21 -5.24 -5.95
C LEU A 80 4.44 -5.97 -7.04
N LYS A 81 3.52 -6.84 -6.62
CA LYS A 81 2.58 -7.58 -7.47
C LYS A 81 1.15 -7.29 -7.04
N ASP A 82 0.23 -7.39 -8.00
CA ASP A 82 -1.21 -7.22 -7.74
C ASP A 82 -1.66 -8.08 -6.54
N GLY A 83 -2.30 -7.44 -5.56
CA GLY A 83 -2.77 -8.09 -4.35
C GLY A 83 -1.78 -8.12 -3.18
N ASP A 84 -0.56 -7.59 -3.35
CA ASP A 84 0.42 -7.52 -2.27
C ASP A 84 -0.06 -6.64 -1.11
N GLN A 85 0.03 -7.18 0.10
CA GLN A 85 -0.25 -6.45 1.33
C GLN A 85 1.02 -5.82 1.88
N ILE A 86 0.98 -4.52 2.13
CA ILE A 86 2.09 -3.75 2.66
C ILE A 86 1.70 -3.26 4.05
N LEU A 87 2.40 -3.70 5.09
CA LEU A 87 2.19 -3.23 6.46
C LEU A 87 3.26 -2.20 6.81
N ILE A 88 2.81 -1.03 7.29
CA ILE A 88 3.64 0.04 7.84
C ILE A 88 3.01 0.53 9.15
N GLY A 89 3.80 0.59 10.22
CA GLY A 89 3.23 0.80 11.56
C GLY A 89 2.18 -0.26 11.89
N GLN A 90 0.93 0.16 12.10
CA GLN A 90 -0.24 -0.69 12.30
C GLN A 90 -1.23 -0.63 11.11
N THR A 91 -0.85 0.05 10.04
CA THR A 91 -1.68 0.29 8.86
C THR A 91 -1.31 -0.67 7.73
N THR A 92 -2.29 -1.41 7.24
CA THR A 92 -2.16 -2.29 6.08
C THR A 92 -2.64 -1.56 4.83
N LEU A 93 -1.79 -1.55 3.82
CA LEU A 93 -2.07 -1.09 2.47
C LEU A 93 -2.20 -2.32 1.58
N LEU A 94 -3.06 -2.26 0.56
CA LEU A 94 -3.16 -3.29 -0.48
C LEU A 94 -2.81 -2.66 -1.81
N PHE A 95 -1.80 -3.21 -2.48
CA PHE A 95 -1.38 -2.77 -3.80
C PHE A 95 -2.20 -3.46 -4.90
N SER A 96 -2.57 -2.70 -5.93
CA SER A 96 -3.13 -3.24 -7.17
C SER A 96 -2.43 -2.67 -8.39
N GLU A 97 -2.18 -3.50 -9.39
CA GLU A 97 -1.64 -3.06 -10.69
C GLU A 97 -2.68 -2.30 -11.53
N LYS A 98 -3.95 -2.43 -11.16
CA LYS A 98 -5.07 -1.83 -11.88
C LYS A 98 -5.34 -0.41 -11.42
N ASP A 99 -5.77 0.41 -12.39
CA ASP A 99 -6.58 1.58 -12.04
C ASP A 99 -8.00 1.11 -11.86
N PHE A 100 -8.70 1.86 -11.04
CA PHE A 100 -10.14 1.84 -11.06
C PHE A 100 -10.59 3.23 -11.50
N ASP A 101 -11.40 3.28 -12.56
CA ASP A 101 -11.90 4.51 -13.15
C ASP A 101 -12.73 5.34 -12.14
N ASP A 102 -13.26 4.67 -11.11
CA ASP A 102 -14.01 5.28 -10.04
C ASP A 102 -13.83 4.52 -8.70
N ARG A 103 -14.11 5.22 -7.59
CA ARG A 103 -14.01 4.68 -6.22
C ARG A 103 -14.91 3.47 -6.00
N GLU A 104 -16.06 3.40 -6.64
CA GLU A 104 -17.05 2.33 -6.45
C GLU A 104 -16.56 1.03 -7.10
N SER A 105 -16.05 1.11 -8.33
CA SER A 105 -15.37 0.03 -9.04
C SER A 105 -14.17 -0.50 -8.25
N ALA A 106 -13.41 0.42 -7.67
CA ALA A 106 -12.32 0.12 -6.76
C ALA A 106 -12.85 -0.69 -5.56
N LEU A 107 -13.72 -0.10 -4.75
CA LEU A 107 -14.28 -0.73 -3.55
C LEU A 107 -14.99 -2.06 -3.84
N SER A 108 -15.65 -2.21 -4.98
CA SER A 108 -16.29 -3.45 -5.44
C SER A 108 -15.26 -4.55 -5.71
N HIS A 109 -14.14 -4.20 -6.37
CA HIS A 109 -13.00 -5.10 -6.52
C HIS A 109 -12.45 -5.51 -5.15
N PHE A 110 -12.27 -4.57 -4.21
CA PHE A 110 -11.78 -4.87 -2.87
C PHE A 110 -12.73 -5.69 -2.02
N LYS A 111 -14.05 -5.47 -2.09
CA LYS A 111 -15.01 -6.31 -1.37
C LYS A 111 -14.92 -7.77 -1.83
N LYS A 112 -14.81 -8.00 -3.15
CA LYS A 112 -14.63 -9.35 -3.71
C LYS A 112 -13.31 -9.99 -3.28
N VAL A 113 -12.23 -9.21 -3.23
CA VAL A 113 -10.90 -9.68 -2.80
C VAL A 113 -10.84 -9.92 -1.28
N GLY A 114 -11.41 -9.02 -0.48
CA GLY A 114 -11.48 -9.11 0.98
C GLY A 114 -12.41 -10.21 1.49
N GLU A 115 -13.51 -10.50 0.80
CA GLU A 115 -14.36 -11.66 1.09
C GLU A 115 -13.64 -12.99 0.85
N ARG A 116 -12.79 -13.06 -0.18
CA ARG A 116 -11.93 -14.23 -0.46
C ARG A 116 -10.78 -14.39 0.54
N MET A 117 -10.39 -13.30 1.21
CA MET A 117 -9.33 -13.29 2.22
C MET A 117 -9.82 -13.50 3.65
N ARG A 118 -11.12 -13.71 3.90
CA ARG A 118 -11.56 -14.29 5.17
C ARG A 118 -10.96 -15.68 5.26
N PRO A 119 -9.98 -15.97 6.14
CA PRO A 119 -9.65 -17.35 6.43
C PRO A 119 -10.94 -17.96 6.97
N THR A 120 -11.27 -19.18 6.55
CA THR A 120 -12.24 -20.00 7.27
C THR A 120 -11.79 -19.98 8.74
N ILE A 121 -12.51 -19.23 9.58
CA ILE A 121 -12.38 -19.35 11.02
C ILE A 121 -12.94 -20.74 11.29
N ILE A 122 -12.05 -21.69 11.53
CA ILE A 122 -12.41 -22.95 12.12
C ILE A 122 -12.63 -22.59 13.60
N ASP A 123 -13.88 -22.66 14.03
CA ASP A 123 -14.31 -22.48 15.42
C ASP A 123 -13.53 -23.38 16.39
#